data_AF-A0A955Y2Y1-F1
#
_entry.id   AF-A0A955Y2Y1-F1
#
_cell.length_a   1.000
_cell.length_b   1.000
_cell.length_c   1.000
_cell.angle_alpha   90.00
_cell.angle_beta   90.00
_cell.angle_gamma   90.00
#
_symmetry.space_group_name_H-M   'P 1'
#
loop_
_entity.id
_entity.type
_entity.pdbx_description
1 polymer ?
#
loop_
_entity_poly.entity_id
_entity_poly.type
_entity_poly.pdbx_seq_one_letter_code
_entity_poly.pdbx_strand_id
1 'polypeptide(L)'
;MLLTSLLHALAAPPATVLEHTLDVRVDYGGRLATTQTWKVRIDDPAGCVAGLLAPPGLDGAMDDAGAIVLRDLLVVPETAAVGDVFTLVATGSEGAQPHSGLFETAPDLPTVRAEVVVTSLGRQPLTVWADPLGDPVWSTRRGKQATITWTELSPAQQARTVWSTWSDWLEAGEQLEADVTKKLATKVELGRDLAADVESSNLPELVRRTLAHVELDLTVTGDYATARTAGEVTRSRKGTAAERGLVILSMLRAAGYEAQPAMLRR
;
A
#
# COMPACT_ATOMS: atom_id res chain seq x y z
N MET A 1 20.61 -17.24 45.22
CA MET A 1 20.81 -16.56 43.93
C MET A 1 19.69 -17.04 43.02
N LEU A 2 18.59 -16.29 42.99
CA LEU A 2 17.36 -16.62 42.25
C LEU A 2 17.57 -16.25 40.79
N LEU A 3 17.65 -17.25 39.92
CA LEU A 3 17.49 -17.11 38.48
C LEU A 3 16.00 -16.88 38.21
N THR A 4 15.58 -15.62 38.19
CA THR A 4 14.28 -15.22 37.66
C THR A 4 14.34 -15.39 36.15
N SER A 5 13.86 -16.55 35.67
CA SER A 5 13.58 -16.77 34.26
C SER A 5 12.58 -15.72 33.78
N LEU A 6 13.07 -14.68 33.11
CA LEU A 6 12.29 -13.78 32.26
C LEU A 6 11.80 -14.59 31.04
N LEU A 7 10.83 -15.48 31.29
CA LEU A 7 9.85 -15.84 30.28
C LEU A 7 9.10 -14.54 29.98
N HIS A 8 9.50 -13.85 28.92
CA HIS A 8 8.54 -13.03 28.19
C HIS A 8 7.44 -14.01 27.78
N ALA A 9 6.36 -14.06 28.56
CA ALA A 9 5.11 -14.60 28.07
C ALA A 9 4.78 -13.73 26.86
N LEU A 10 5.07 -14.23 25.65
CA LEU A 10 4.52 -13.70 24.43
C LEU A 10 3.01 -13.67 24.66
N ALA A 11 2.47 -12.47 24.86
CA ALA A 11 1.03 -12.30 24.98
C ALA A 11 0.40 -12.97 23.76
N ALA A 12 -0.66 -13.76 23.98
CA ALA A 12 -1.36 -14.39 22.87
C ALA A 12 -1.79 -13.29 21.88
N PRO A 13 -1.74 -13.55 20.56
CA PRO A 13 -2.19 -12.58 19.57
C PRO A 13 -3.62 -12.14 19.90
N PRO A 14 -3.92 -10.83 19.85
CA PRO A 14 -5.24 -10.32 20.25
C PRO A 14 -6.36 -10.68 19.28
N ALA A 15 -6.02 -11.18 18.09
CA ALA A 15 -6.96 -11.61 17.07
C ALA A 15 -6.35 -12.69 16.18
N THR A 16 -7.21 -13.39 15.43
CA THR A 16 -6.84 -14.39 14.43
C THR A 16 -7.49 -14.05 13.10
N VAL A 17 -6.72 -14.05 12.01
CA VAL A 17 -7.24 -13.93 10.66
C VAL A 17 -7.78 -15.29 10.22
N LEU A 18 -9.09 -15.40 10.05
CA LEU A 18 -9.73 -16.64 9.61
C LEU A 18 -9.58 -16.83 8.10
N GLU A 19 -9.73 -15.74 7.35
CA GLU A 19 -9.70 -15.74 5.89
C GLU A 19 -9.24 -14.37 5.38
N HIS A 20 -8.24 -14.36 4.50
CA HIS A 20 -7.86 -13.15 3.76
C HIS A 20 -7.75 -13.49 2.27
N THR A 21 -8.65 -12.93 1.47
CA THR A 21 -8.69 -13.18 0.02
C THR A 21 -8.50 -11.90 -0.78
N LEU A 22 -7.83 -12.02 -1.91
CA LEU A 22 -7.75 -11.01 -2.95
C LEU A 22 -8.08 -11.66 -4.31
N ASP A 23 -9.18 -11.23 -4.92
CA ASP A 23 -9.56 -11.57 -6.30
C ASP A 23 -9.24 -10.37 -7.20
N VAL A 24 -8.34 -10.57 -8.14
CA VAL A 24 -7.91 -9.59 -9.14
C VAL A 24 -8.34 -10.09 -10.51
N ARG A 25 -9.07 -9.25 -11.26
CA ARG A 25 -9.51 -9.55 -12.62
C ARG A 25 -9.17 -8.41 -13.54
N VAL A 26 -8.40 -8.71 -14.57
CA VAL A 26 -8.14 -7.82 -15.70
C VAL A 26 -8.89 -8.36 -16.92
N ASP A 27 -9.84 -7.58 -17.41
CA ASP A 27 -10.72 -8.00 -18.51
C ASP A 27 -10.03 -7.96 -19.89
N TYR A 28 -10.76 -8.30 -20.95
CA TYR A 28 -10.24 -8.26 -22.31
C TYR A 28 -9.87 -6.85 -22.79
N GLY A 29 -10.44 -5.80 -22.19
CA GLY A 29 -10.14 -4.40 -22.47
C GLY A 29 -9.02 -3.83 -21.60
N GLY A 30 -8.41 -4.63 -20.71
CA GLY A 30 -7.37 -4.19 -19.80
C GLY A 30 -7.88 -3.42 -18.59
N ARG A 31 -9.17 -3.48 -18.27
CA ARG A 31 -9.73 -2.84 -17.07
C ARG A 31 -9.56 -3.75 -15.87
N LEU A 32 -9.19 -3.16 -14.74
CA LEU A 32 -8.99 -3.87 -13.48
C LEU A 32 -10.27 -3.84 -12.65
N ALA A 33 -10.60 -4.98 -12.06
CA ALA A 33 -11.51 -5.09 -10.92
C ALA A 33 -10.81 -5.88 -9.81
N THR A 34 -10.88 -5.37 -8.59
CA THR A 34 -10.33 -6.03 -7.40
C THR A 34 -11.41 -6.17 -6.33
N THR A 35 -11.38 -7.31 -5.64
CA THR A 35 -12.16 -7.54 -4.44
C THR A 35 -11.24 -8.13 -3.40
N GLN A 36 -11.10 -7.45 -2.26
CA GLN A 36 -10.35 -7.91 -1.12
C GLN A 36 -11.30 -8.17 0.04
N THR A 37 -11.22 -9.35 0.64
CA THR A 37 -12.02 -9.72 1.81
C THR A 37 -11.10 -10.12 2.95
N TRP A 38 -11.36 -9.59 4.14
CA TRP A 38 -10.61 -9.91 5.35
C TRP A 38 -11.56 -10.24 6.49
N LYS A 39 -11.47 -11.48 6.98
CA LYS A 39 -12.25 -11.99 8.11
C LYS A 39 -11.34 -12.17 9.30
N VAL A 40 -11.63 -11.44 10.35
CA VAL A 40 -10.83 -11.43 11.58
C VAL A 40 -11.71 -11.76 12.78
N ARG A 41 -11.24 -12.69 13.60
CA ARG A 41 -11.86 -13.04 14.89
C ARG A 41 -11.12 -12.34 16.01
N ILE A 42 -11.85 -11.72 16.92
CA ILE A 42 -11.28 -11.12 18.13
C ILE A 42 -11.07 -12.20 19.18
N ASP A 43 -9.83 -12.35 19.65
CA ASP A 43 -9.48 -13.32 20.68
C ASP A 43 -9.27 -12.64 22.06
N ASP A 44 -8.83 -11.37 22.05
CA ASP A 44 -8.72 -10.51 23.23
C ASP A 44 -9.14 -9.07 22.88
N PRO A 45 -10.39 -8.66 23.21
CA PRO A 45 -10.88 -7.31 22.97
C PRO A 45 -10.05 -6.22 23.66
N ALA A 46 -9.49 -6.49 24.84
CA ALA A 46 -8.67 -5.52 25.57
C ALA A 46 -7.33 -5.29 24.85
N GLY A 47 -6.75 -6.35 24.28
CA GLY A 47 -5.57 -6.27 23.44
C GLY A 47 -5.80 -5.56 22.09
N CYS A 48 -7.05 -5.49 21.62
CA CYS A 48 -7.42 -4.79 20.39
C CYS A 48 -7.63 -3.28 20.55
N VAL A 49 -7.66 -2.75 21.79
CA VAL A 49 -7.93 -1.32 22.06
C VAL A 49 -6.87 -0.39 21.46
N ALA A 50 -5.63 -0.87 21.34
CA ALA A 50 -4.55 -0.14 20.65
C ALA A 50 -4.72 -0.09 19.11
N GLY A 51 -5.72 -0.81 18.59
CA GLY A 51 -5.95 -1.06 17.18
C GLY A 51 -5.10 -2.21 16.64
N LEU A 52 -5.61 -2.90 15.63
CA LEU A 52 -4.92 -4.00 14.96
C LEU A 52 -4.44 -3.53 13.59
N LEU A 53 -3.24 -3.95 13.17
CA LEU A 53 -2.78 -3.64 11.82
C LEU A 53 -3.57 -4.48 10.80
N ALA A 54 -4.36 -3.79 9.98
CA ALA A 54 -5.06 -4.37 8.84
C ALA A 54 -4.11 -4.52 7.64
N PRO A 55 -4.33 -5.50 6.76
CA PRO A 55 -3.56 -5.60 5.53
C PRO A 55 -3.84 -4.41 4.59
N PRO A 56 -2.88 -4.05 3.72
CA PRO A 56 -3.05 -2.94 2.79
C PRO A 56 -4.23 -3.19 1.83
N GLY A 57 -4.86 -2.10 1.36
CA GLY A 57 -5.98 -2.15 0.40
C GLY A 57 -7.37 -2.22 1.01
N LEU A 58 -7.50 -2.18 2.33
CA LEU A 58 -8.79 -2.22 3.04
C LEU A 58 -9.24 -0.87 3.61
N ASP A 59 -8.55 0.24 3.34
CA ASP A 59 -8.93 1.56 3.87
C ASP A 59 -10.40 1.89 3.55
N GLY A 60 -11.17 2.24 4.58
CA GLY A 60 -12.60 2.53 4.50
C GLY A 60 -13.51 1.29 4.48
N ALA A 61 -12.97 0.06 4.45
CA ALA A 61 -13.78 -1.15 4.58
C ALA A 61 -14.46 -1.19 5.96
N MET A 62 -15.76 -1.50 5.97
CA MET A 62 -16.58 -1.52 7.17
C MET A 62 -17.48 -2.75 7.19
N ASP A 63 -17.61 -3.37 8.35
CA ASP A 63 -18.55 -4.46 8.62
C ASP A 63 -19.87 -3.91 9.21
N ASP A 64 -20.97 -4.65 9.05
CA ASP A 64 -22.30 -4.25 9.55
C ASP A 64 -22.34 -4.04 11.07
N ALA A 65 -21.45 -4.71 11.83
CA ALA A 65 -21.33 -4.56 13.27
C ALA A 65 -20.49 -3.33 13.70
N GLY A 66 -20.00 -2.52 12.75
CA GLY A 66 -19.35 -1.24 13.02
C GLY A 66 -17.83 -1.28 13.15
N ALA A 67 -17.18 -2.41 12.88
CA ALA A 67 -15.73 -2.46 12.71
C ALA A 67 -15.34 -1.78 11.39
N ILE A 68 -14.30 -0.96 11.42
CA ILE A 68 -13.84 -0.19 10.25
C ILE A 68 -12.31 -0.17 10.17
N VAL A 69 -11.79 -0.25 8.95
CA VAL A 69 -10.36 -0.02 8.69
C VAL A 69 -10.14 1.45 8.35
N LEU A 70 -9.29 2.11 9.11
CA LEU A 70 -8.80 3.46 8.84
C LEU A 70 -7.32 3.36 8.47
N ARG A 71 -7.03 3.54 7.18
CA ARG A 71 -5.73 3.32 6.53
C ARG A 71 -5.28 1.86 6.64
N ASP A 72 -4.53 1.57 7.69
CA ASP A 72 -3.94 0.28 8.04
C ASP A 72 -4.32 -0.12 9.48
N LEU A 73 -5.23 0.60 10.13
CA LEU A 73 -5.69 0.31 11.48
C LEU A 73 -7.13 -0.19 11.46
N LEU A 74 -7.34 -1.42 11.93
CA LEU A 74 -8.66 -1.90 12.29
C LEU A 74 -9.09 -1.29 13.61
N VAL A 75 -10.18 -0.53 13.56
CA VAL A 75 -10.91 -0.04 14.72
C VAL A 75 -12.07 -0.98 14.98
N VAL A 76 -12.01 -1.65 16.13
CA VAL A 76 -13.02 -2.59 16.61
C VAL A 76 -14.02 -1.82 17.50
N PRO A 77 -15.34 -2.06 17.39
CA PRO A 77 -16.33 -1.40 18.25
C PRO A 77 -16.15 -1.78 19.71
N GLU A 78 -16.46 -0.86 20.64
CA GLU A 78 -16.36 -1.09 22.09
C GLU A 78 -17.22 -2.26 22.59
N THR A 79 -18.24 -2.64 21.82
CA THR A 79 -19.14 -3.76 22.11
C THR A 79 -18.57 -5.13 21.72
N ALA A 80 -17.39 -5.18 21.09
CA ALA A 80 -16.80 -6.43 20.64
C ALA A 80 -16.44 -7.35 21.81
N ALA A 81 -16.76 -8.62 21.66
CA ALA A 81 -16.50 -9.69 22.60
C ALA A 81 -15.52 -10.72 22.02
N VAL A 82 -14.97 -11.55 22.92
CA VAL A 82 -14.15 -12.70 22.54
C VAL A 82 -14.97 -13.63 21.64
N GLY A 83 -14.42 -13.96 20.46
CA GLY A 83 -15.04 -14.81 19.47
C GLY A 83 -15.83 -14.09 18.38
N ASP A 84 -16.04 -12.77 18.50
CA ASP A 84 -16.68 -11.98 17.46
C ASP A 84 -15.85 -12.00 16.17
N VAL A 85 -16.53 -12.07 15.04
CA VAL A 85 -15.91 -12.11 13.70
C VAL A 85 -16.41 -10.94 12.88
N PHE A 86 -15.48 -10.16 12.34
CA PHE A 86 -15.78 -9.07 11.42
C PHE A 86 -15.35 -9.43 10.01
N THR A 87 -16.19 -9.11 9.02
CA THR A 87 -15.90 -9.33 7.59
C THR A 87 -15.78 -8.00 6.87
N LEU A 88 -14.56 -7.64 6.54
CA LEU A 88 -14.23 -6.36 5.90
C LEU A 88 -14.01 -6.60 4.41
N VAL A 89 -14.75 -5.89 3.57
CA VAL A 89 -14.66 -6.02 2.11
C VAL A 89 -14.33 -4.68 1.48
N ALA A 90 -13.29 -4.66 0.66
CA ALA A 90 -12.97 -3.54 -0.21
C ALA A 90 -13.10 -3.97 -1.68
N THR A 91 -13.68 -3.10 -2.50
CA THR A 91 -13.73 -3.30 -3.95
C THR A 91 -13.09 -2.12 -4.66
N GLY A 92 -12.35 -2.42 -5.72
CA GLY A 92 -11.66 -1.44 -6.54
C GLY A 92 -11.92 -1.68 -8.02
N SER A 93 -11.88 -0.60 -8.80
CA SER A 93 -11.92 -0.68 -10.25
C SER A 93 -11.04 0.39 -10.87
N GLU A 94 -10.26 0.03 -11.88
CA GLU A 94 -9.42 0.97 -12.60
C GLU A 94 -9.61 0.85 -14.12
N GLY A 95 -9.21 1.91 -14.82
CA GLY A 95 -9.33 2.04 -16.27
C GLY A 95 -8.49 1.04 -17.06
N ALA A 96 -8.58 1.16 -18.38
CA ALA A 96 -7.83 0.32 -19.31
C ALA A 96 -6.34 0.73 -19.32
N GLN A 97 -5.49 -0.08 -18.72
CA GLN A 97 -4.02 0.06 -18.70
C GLN A 97 -3.36 -1.25 -18.23
N PRO A 98 -2.03 -1.39 -18.29
CA PRO A 98 -1.34 -2.41 -17.52
C PRO A 98 -1.40 -2.10 -16.02
N HIS A 99 -1.45 -3.14 -15.19
CA HIS A 99 -1.69 -3.06 -13.75
C HIS A 99 -0.66 -3.84 -12.97
N SER A 100 -0.43 -3.46 -11.73
CA SER A 100 0.38 -4.22 -10.79
C SER A 100 -0.18 -4.07 -9.38
N GLY A 101 0.06 -5.07 -8.55
CA GLY A 101 -0.40 -5.01 -7.16
C GLY A 101 0.40 -5.90 -6.24
N LEU A 102 0.15 -5.67 -4.96
CA LEU A 102 0.74 -6.36 -3.83
C LEU A 102 -0.40 -6.95 -2.99
N PHE A 103 -0.16 -8.13 -2.44
CA PHE A 103 -0.96 -8.75 -1.41
C PHE A 103 -0.06 -9.07 -0.23
N GLU A 104 -0.45 -8.63 0.96
CA GLU A 104 0.23 -8.98 2.21
C GLU A 104 -0.82 -9.23 3.29
N THR A 105 -0.68 -10.31 4.07
CA THR A 105 -1.53 -10.54 5.25
C THR A 105 -1.21 -9.54 6.37
N ALA A 106 -2.09 -9.40 7.36
CA ALA A 106 -1.79 -8.58 8.55
C ALA A 106 -0.46 -9.03 9.20
N PRO A 107 0.42 -8.09 9.60
CA PRO A 107 1.62 -8.44 10.35
C PRO A 107 1.24 -8.93 11.76
N ASP A 108 2.04 -9.83 12.31
CA ASP A 108 1.97 -10.27 13.72
C ASP A 108 0.65 -10.95 14.15
N LEU A 109 -0.24 -11.30 13.20
CA LEU A 109 -1.47 -12.06 13.46
C LEU A 109 -1.39 -13.46 12.85
N PRO A 110 -1.80 -14.51 13.59
CA PRO A 110 -1.94 -15.83 13.01
C PRO A 110 -3.02 -15.80 11.93
N THR A 111 -2.76 -16.48 10.80
CA THR A 111 -3.68 -16.53 9.66
C THR A 111 -4.00 -17.98 9.28
N VAL A 112 -5.26 -18.36 9.44
CA VAL A 112 -5.75 -19.72 9.11
C VAL A 112 -5.69 -19.96 7.61
N ARG A 113 -6.14 -18.99 6.81
CA ARG A 113 -6.09 -19.08 5.35
C ARG A 113 -5.89 -17.72 4.70
N ALA A 114 -4.95 -17.66 3.75
CA ALA A 114 -4.78 -16.56 2.83
C ALA A 114 -4.86 -17.07 1.38
N GLU A 115 -5.48 -16.31 0.49
CA GLU A 115 -5.63 -16.69 -0.91
C GLU A 115 -5.56 -15.47 -1.84
N VAL A 116 -4.82 -15.62 -2.93
CA VAL A 116 -4.77 -14.64 -4.02
C VAL A 116 -5.15 -15.33 -5.30
N VAL A 117 -6.10 -14.75 -6.03
CA VAL A 117 -6.48 -15.14 -7.38
C VAL A 117 -6.23 -13.97 -8.30
N VAL A 118 -5.30 -14.12 -9.25
CA VAL A 118 -5.02 -13.10 -10.26
C VAL A 118 -5.38 -13.64 -11.63
N THR A 119 -6.34 -13.01 -12.29
CA THR A 119 -6.84 -13.39 -13.62
C THR A 119 -6.59 -12.27 -14.61
N SER A 120 -5.92 -12.57 -15.73
CA SER A 120 -5.76 -11.68 -16.88
C SER A 120 -6.38 -12.35 -18.11
N LEU A 121 -7.53 -11.86 -18.56
CA LEU A 121 -8.29 -12.45 -19.67
C LEU A 121 -7.82 -11.96 -21.05
N GLY A 122 -7.19 -10.78 -21.10
CA GLY A 122 -6.71 -10.17 -22.33
C GLY A 122 -5.43 -10.80 -22.90
N ARG A 123 -4.80 -10.10 -23.85
CA ARG A 123 -3.47 -10.47 -24.38
C ARG A 123 -2.31 -10.05 -23.50
N GLN A 124 -2.59 -9.31 -22.43
CA GLN A 124 -1.58 -8.84 -21.50
C GLN A 124 -0.84 -10.04 -20.87
N PRO A 125 0.47 -9.89 -20.61
CA PRO A 125 1.21 -10.86 -19.81
C PRO A 125 0.65 -10.89 -18.39
N LEU A 126 0.96 -11.98 -17.67
CA LEU A 126 0.68 -12.10 -16.26
C LEU A 126 1.91 -12.70 -15.60
N THR A 127 2.56 -11.89 -14.76
CA THR A 127 3.66 -12.32 -13.91
C THR A 127 3.18 -12.27 -12.47
N VAL A 128 3.40 -13.34 -11.73
CA VAL A 128 3.05 -13.43 -10.30
C VAL A 128 4.24 -14.04 -9.57
N TRP A 129 4.59 -13.46 -8.44
CA TRP A 129 5.61 -13.96 -7.53
C TRP A 129 5.03 -13.99 -6.12
N ALA A 130 5.30 -15.07 -5.40
CA ALA A 130 4.96 -15.21 -3.99
C ALA A 130 6.25 -15.40 -3.19
N ASP A 131 6.29 -14.82 -2.01
CA ASP A 131 7.33 -15.11 -1.02
C ASP A 131 7.23 -16.60 -0.64
N PRO A 132 8.35 -17.37 -0.67
CA PRO A 132 8.34 -18.77 -0.27
C PRO A 132 8.04 -18.97 1.23
N LEU A 133 8.10 -17.92 2.06
CA LEU A 133 7.72 -18.01 3.46
C LEU A 133 6.26 -18.46 3.63
N GLY A 134 6.05 -19.44 4.52
CA GLY A 134 4.72 -19.99 4.79
C GLY A 134 4.24 -21.05 3.79
N ASP A 135 5.15 -21.58 2.96
CA ASP A 135 4.93 -22.74 2.08
C ASP A 135 3.69 -22.61 1.16
N PRO A 136 3.64 -21.59 0.27
CA PRO A 136 2.49 -21.36 -0.60
C PRO A 136 2.20 -22.54 -1.54
N VAL A 137 0.92 -22.88 -1.69
CA VAL A 137 0.43 -23.80 -2.72
C VAL A 137 0.04 -23.01 -3.96
N TRP A 138 0.60 -23.40 -5.10
CA TRP A 138 0.41 -22.70 -6.37
C TRP A 138 -0.43 -23.53 -7.34
N SER A 139 -1.36 -22.87 -8.04
CA SER A 139 -2.03 -23.42 -9.20
C SER A 139 -2.17 -22.38 -10.30
N THR A 140 -2.09 -22.82 -11.55
CA THR A 140 -2.26 -21.95 -12.72
C THR A 140 -3.24 -22.56 -13.70
N ARG A 141 -4.03 -21.72 -14.37
CA ARG A 141 -4.98 -22.14 -15.42
C ARG A 141 -4.62 -21.47 -16.73
N ARG A 142 -4.08 -22.25 -17.67
CA ARG A 142 -3.72 -21.82 -19.05
C ARG A 142 -2.89 -20.52 -19.12
N GLY A 143 -2.09 -20.22 -18.08
CA GLY A 143 -1.30 -18.98 -17.99
C GLY A 143 -2.10 -17.68 -17.91
N LYS A 144 -3.43 -17.76 -17.73
CA LYS A 144 -4.34 -16.60 -17.65
C LYS A 144 -4.90 -16.37 -16.26
N GLN A 145 -4.71 -17.33 -15.37
CA GLN A 145 -5.06 -17.23 -13.97
C GLN A 145 -3.96 -17.90 -13.14
N ALA A 146 -3.56 -17.23 -12.07
CA ALA A 146 -2.73 -17.78 -11.01
C ALA A 146 -3.54 -17.75 -9.71
N THR A 147 -3.51 -18.85 -8.96
CA THR A 147 -4.10 -18.95 -7.63
C THR A 147 -3.02 -19.41 -6.67
N ILE A 148 -2.81 -18.64 -5.60
CA ILE A 148 -1.82 -18.92 -4.57
C ILE A 148 -2.56 -18.97 -3.23
N THR A 149 -2.29 -20.01 -2.44
CA THR A 149 -2.94 -20.22 -1.16
C THR A 149 -1.90 -20.52 -0.08
N TRP A 150 -2.09 -19.96 1.10
CA TRP A 150 -1.36 -20.28 2.32
C TRP A 150 -2.34 -20.73 3.39
N THR A 151 -1.90 -21.64 4.25
CA THR A 151 -2.71 -22.19 5.33
C THR A 151 -1.90 -22.23 6.62
N GLU A 152 -2.54 -21.91 7.74
CA GLU A 152 -1.97 -21.99 9.09
C GLU A 152 -0.65 -21.21 9.25
N LEU A 153 -0.63 -19.95 8.82
CA LEU A 153 0.50 -19.05 9.03
C LEU A 153 0.58 -18.62 10.49
N SER A 154 1.76 -18.80 11.08
CA SER A 154 2.08 -18.27 12.41
C SER A 154 2.23 -16.75 12.38
N PRO A 155 2.17 -16.05 13.54
CA PRO A 155 2.39 -14.60 13.62
C PRO A 155 3.75 -14.14 13.06
N ALA A 156 4.75 -15.03 13.04
CA ALA A 156 6.09 -14.75 12.50
C ALA A 156 6.19 -14.90 10.97
N GLN A 157 5.12 -15.39 10.32
CA GLN A 157 5.05 -15.61 8.88
C GLN A 157 4.01 -14.65 8.28
N GLN A 158 4.29 -14.18 7.07
CA GLN A 158 3.36 -13.33 6.34
C GLN A 158 3.25 -13.86 4.92
N ALA A 159 2.02 -14.05 4.43
CA ALA A 159 1.83 -14.31 3.02
C ALA A 159 2.09 -13.00 2.28
N ARG A 160 2.99 -13.04 1.29
CA ARG A 160 3.28 -11.90 0.42
C ARG A 160 3.29 -12.34 -1.02
N THR A 161 2.61 -11.58 -1.88
CA THR A 161 2.61 -11.81 -3.32
C THR A 161 2.62 -10.48 -4.06
N VAL A 162 3.39 -10.40 -5.13
CA VAL A 162 3.30 -9.33 -6.12
C VAL A 162 2.82 -9.90 -7.45
N TRP A 163 2.06 -9.09 -8.18
CA TRP A 163 1.60 -9.44 -9.52
C TRP A 163 1.69 -8.24 -10.46
N SER A 164 1.82 -8.52 -11.75
CA SER A 164 1.94 -7.49 -12.78
C SER A 164 1.42 -7.99 -14.13
N THR A 165 0.74 -7.10 -14.85
CA THR A 165 0.39 -7.27 -16.27
C THR A 165 1.24 -6.43 -17.22
N TRP A 166 2.28 -5.78 -16.70
CA TRP A 166 3.31 -5.12 -17.50
C TRP A 166 4.17 -6.13 -18.25
N SER A 167 4.57 -5.79 -19.48
CA SER A 167 5.50 -6.57 -20.31
C SER A 167 6.85 -6.73 -19.66
N ASP A 168 7.34 -5.63 -19.09
CA ASP A 168 8.60 -5.54 -18.38
C ASP A 168 8.57 -4.37 -17.39
N TRP A 169 9.60 -4.32 -16.55
CA TRP A 169 9.74 -3.30 -15.50
C TRP A 169 10.23 -1.95 -16.03
N LEU A 170 10.83 -1.91 -17.22
CA LEU A 170 11.30 -0.66 -17.82
C LEU A 170 10.10 0.15 -18.29
N GLU A 171 9.15 -0.45 -19.00
CA GLU A 171 7.89 0.18 -19.42
C GLU A 171 7.09 0.69 -18.21
N ALA A 172 7.02 -0.10 -17.14
CA ALA A 172 6.36 0.31 -15.90
C ALA A 172 7.02 1.55 -15.26
N GLY A 173 8.36 1.57 -15.25
CA GLY A 173 9.14 2.70 -14.74
C GLY A 173 9.00 3.94 -15.61
N GLU A 174 9.05 3.79 -16.94
CA GLU A 174 8.87 4.87 -17.91
C GLU A 174 7.47 5.49 -17.81
N GLN A 175 6.42 4.67 -17.67
CA GLN A 175 5.06 5.17 -17.47
C GLN A 175 4.94 5.95 -16.15
N LEU A 176 5.47 5.40 -15.05
CA LEU A 176 5.48 6.11 -13.76
C LEU A 176 6.22 7.44 -13.87
N GLU A 177 7.39 7.46 -14.52
CA GLU A 177 8.13 8.70 -14.74
C GLU A 177 7.32 9.70 -15.59
N ALA A 178 6.64 9.24 -16.63
CA ALA A 178 5.79 10.08 -17.46
C ALA A 178 4.63 10.67 -16.64
N ASP A 179 3.97 9.87 -15.80
CA ASP A 179 2.85 10.32 -14.98
C ASP A 179 3.28 11.26 -13.85
N VAL A 180 4.42 10.98 -13.20
CA VAL A 180 5.04 11.90 -12.24
C VAL A 180 5.43 13.20 -12.92
N THR A 181 6.05 13.14 -14.10
CA THR A 181 6.52 14.32 -14.85
C THR A 181 5.37 15.27 -15.20
N LYS A 182 4.19 14.74 -15.56
CA LYS A 182 2.98 15.56 -15.80
C LYS A 182 2.51 16.34 -14.57
N LYS A 183 2.90 15.91 -13.37
CA LYS A 183 2.51 16.52 -12.09
C LYS A 183 3.58 17.43 -11.49
N LEU A 184 4.76 17.52 -12.12
CA LEU A 184 5.82 18.40 -11.64
C LEU A 184 5.51 19.86 -11.96
N ALA A 185 5.97 20.74 -11.08
CA ALA A 185 5.86 22.18 -11.25
C ALA A 185 7.06 22.72 -12.03
N THR A 186 6.78 23.64 -12.94
CA THR A 186 7.82 24.49 -13.55
C THR A 186 8.41 25.46 -12.51
N LYS A 187 9.57 26.05 -12.83
CA LYS A 187 10.20 27.09 -11.99
C LYS A 187 9.25 28.27 -11.71
N VAL A 188 8.36 28.59 -12.65
CA VAL A 188 7.36 29.66 -12.49
C VAL A 188 6.28 29.26 -11.48
N GLU A 189 5.79 28.03 -11.54
CA GLU A 189 4.73 27.53 -10.65
C GLU A 189 5.20 27.28 -9.22
N LEU A 190 6.49 26.97 -9.03
CA LEU A 190 7.12 26.90 -7.70
C LEU A 190 7.12 28.26 -7.00
N GLY A 191 7.04 29.36 -7.76
CA GLY A 191 6.99 30.72 -7.24
C GLY A 191 8.30 31.18 -6.61
N ARG A 192 8.34 32.46 -6.21
CA ARG A 192 9.56 33.10 -5.72
C ARG A 192 10.12 32.46 -4.44
N ASP A 193 9.23 32.03 -3.54
CA ASP A 193 9.62 31.50 -2.22
C ASP A 193 10.45 30.22 -2.31
N LEU A 194 10.19 29.38 -3.31
CA LEU A 194 10.91 28.14 -3.55
C LEU A 194 11.97 28.27 -4.65
N ALA A 195 11.66 28.98 -5.74
CA ALA A 195 12.53 29.05 -6.92
C ALA A 195 13.67 30.09 -6.83
N ALA A 196 13.66 30.98 -5.83
CA ALA A 196 14.75 31.95 -5.66
C ALA A 196 16.08 31.25 -5.33
N ASP A 197 17.10 31.52 -6.15
CA ASP A 197 18.45 30.99 -5.99
C ASP A 197 18.53 29.44 -5.97
N VAL A 198 17.56 28.79 -6.63
CA VAL A 198 17.47 27.33 -6.67
C VAL A 198 18.69 26.69 -7.35
N GLU A 199 19.25 27.37 -8.37
CA GLU A 199 20.43 26.95 -9.15
C GLU A 199 21.76 27.05 -8.37
N SER A 200 21.82 27.88 -7.33
CA SER A 200 23.00 28.04 -6.47
C SER A 200 22.85 27.33 -5.12
N SER A 201 21.70 26.69 -4.89
CA SER A 201 21.39 25.97 -3.66
C SER A 201 21.86 24.51 -3.73
N ASN A 202 22.41 24.02 -2.62
CA ASN A 202 22.79 22.61 -2.50
C ASN A 202 21.57 21.73 -2.18
N LEU A 203 21.70 20.42 -2.42
CA LEU A 203 20.62 19.44 -2.25
C LEU A 203 19.95 19.51 -0.85
N PRO A 204 20.69 19.54 0.29
CA PRO A 204 20.06 19.63 1.61
C PRO A 204 19.21 20.88 1.81
N GLU A 205 19.66 22.04 1.30
CA GLU A 205 18.94 23.29 1.43
C GLU A 205 17.63 23.29 0.62
N LEU A 206 17.67 22.75 -0.61
CA LEU A 206 16.47 22.58 -1.43
C LEU A 206 15.43 21.70 -0.74
N VAL A 207 15.85 20.56 -0.21
CA VAL A 207 14.97 19.65 0.55
C VAL A 207 14.41 20.36 1.78
N ARG A 208 15.25 21.02 2.58
CA ARG A 208 14.83 21.74 3.80
C ARG A 208 13.78 22.80 3.49
N ARG A 209 13.95 23.59 2.42
CA ARG A 209 12.97 24.61 1.99
C ARG A 209 11.63 23.98 1.65
N THR A 210 11.62 22.88 0.89
CA THR A 210 10.37 22.19 0.56
C THR A 210 9.69 21.60 1.81
N LEU A 211 10.45 21.00 2.72
CA LEU A 211 9.91 20.47 3.98
C LEU A 211 9.29 21.56 4.86
N ALA A 212 9.84 22.77 4.84
CA ALA A 212 9.31 23.93 5.57
C ALA A 212 8.12 24.59 4.87
N HIS A 213 8.04 24.51 3.54
CA HIS A 213 7.02 25.17 2.73
C HIS A 213 5.71 24.36 2.63
N VAL A 214 5.81 23.04 2.62
CA VAL A 214 4.66 22.13 2.57
C VAL A 214 4.49 21.50 3.94
N GLU A 215 3.29 21.56 4.52
CA GLU A 215 2.88 20.84 5.72
C GLU A 215 2.34 19.45 5.35
N LEU A 216 2.62 18.42 6.18
CA LEU A 216 2.22 17.04 5.85
C LEU A 216 0.78 16.89 6.31
N ASP A 217 -0.08 16.49 5.38
CA ASP A 217 -1.37 15.96 5.77
C ASP A 217 -1.22 14.53 6.27
N LEU A 218 -1.12 14.39 7.60
CA LEU A 218 -1.05 13.08 8.25
C LEU A 218 -2.39 12.36 8.31
N THR A 219 -3.47 12.90 7.72
CA THR A 219 -4.79 12.24 7.64
C THR A 219 -5.04 11.52 6.32
N VAL A 220 -4.26 11.83 5.27
CA VAL A 220 -4.32 11.15 3.96
C VAL A 220 -2.96 10.56 3.59
N THR A 221 -2.89 9.25 3.36
CA THR A 221 -1.62 8.58 2.98
C THR A 221 -1.21 9.00 1.57
N GLY A 222 -2.15 8.93 0.62
CA GLY A 222 -1.98 9.33 -0.79
C GLY A 222 -0.90 8.55 -1.54
N ASP A 223 -0.98 8.53 -2.86
CA ASP A 223 0.05 7.95 -3.73
C ASP A 223 0.31 8.85 -4.94
N TYR A 224 1.28 8.50 -5.79
CA TYR A 224 1.56 9.29 -6.98
C TYR A 224 0.43 9.27 -8.00
N ALA A 225 -0.46 8.27 -7.99
CA ALA A 225 -1.59 8.20 -8.92
C ALA A 225 -2.67 9.24 -8.57
N THR A 226 -2.96 9.40 -7.28
CA THR A 226 -3.97 10.30 -6.72
C THR A 226 -3.45 11.67 -6.32
N ALA A 227 -2.12 11.84 -6.25
CA ALA A 227 -1.50 13.11 -5.88
C ALA A 227 -1.92 14.27 -6.81
N ARG A 228 -2.18 15.43 -6.21
CA ARG A 228 -2.30 16.71 -6.91
C ARG A 228 -0.97 17.13 -7.53
N THR A 229 -1.01 18.09 -8.44
CA THR A 229 0.22 18.64 -9.05
C THR A 229 1.06 19.39 -8.00
N ALA A 230 2.38 19.41 -8.19
CA ALA A 230 3.28 20.14 -7.29
C ALA A 230 2.94 21.64 -7.23
N GLY A 231 2.43 22.24 -8.32
CA GLY A 231 1.99 23.64 -8.34
C GLY A 231 0.73 23.89 -7.49
N GLU A 232 -0.20 22.94 -7.44
CA GLU A 232 -1.35 23.01 -6.53
C GLU A 232 -0.93 22.86 -5.07
N VAL A 233 -0.07 21.89 -4.78
CA VAL A 233 0.43 21.61 -3.43
C VAL A 233 1.24 22.79 -2.89
N THR A 234 2.07 23.41 -3.74
CA THR A 234 2.85 24.60 -3.39
C THR A 234 1.96 25.78 -3.03
N ARG A 235 0.82 25.95 -3.71
CA ARG A 235 -0.17 26.98 -3.42
C ARG A 235 -0.96 26.69 -2.14
N SER A 236 -1.35 25.43 -1.91
CA SER A 236 -2.08 25.07 -0.68
C SER A 236 -1.19 24.96 0.55
N ARG A 237 0.13 24.85 0.38
CA ARG A 237 1.14 24.64 1.44
C ARG A 237 0.87 23.43 2.33
N LYS A 238 0.00 22.52 1.90
CA LYS A 238 -0.38 21.29 2.61
C LYS A 238 -0.60 20.18 1.59
N GLY A 239 -0.06 19.00 1.88
CA GLY A 239 -0.22 17.83 1.03
C GLY A 239 0.30 16.53 1.64
N THR A 240 0.05 15.43 0.95
CA THR A 240 0.51 14.08 1.34
C THR A 240 2.02 13.91 1.19
N ALA A 241 2.56 12.77 1.63
CA ALA A 241 3.97 12.45 1.45
C ALA A 241 4.36 12.38 -0.04
N ALA A 242 3.52 11.74 -0.87
CA ALA A 242 3.72 11.67 -2.33
C ALA A 242 3.69 13.06 -2.97
N GLU A 243 2.71 13.89 -2.60
CA GLU A 243 2.58 15.28 -3.09
C GLU A 243 3.79 16.14 -2.73
N ARG A 244 4.30 16.02 -1.51
CA ARG A 244 5.55 16.69 -1.11
C ARG A 244 6.74 16.19 -1.91
N GLY A 245 6.81 14.87 -2.17
CA GLY A 245 7.81 14.27 -3.05
C GLY A 245 7.82 14.93 -4.44
N LEU A 246 6.65 15.21 -5.01
CA LEU A 246 6.53 15.93 -6.29
C LEU A 246 7.12 17.35 -6.22
N VAL A 247 6.90 18.09 -5.12
CA VAL A 247 7.48 19.43 -4.94
C VAL A 247 9.00 19.37 -4.81
N ILE A 248 9.54 18.37 -4.09
CA ILE A 248 10.99 18.14 -3.98
C ILE A 248 11.56 17.86 -5.38
N LEU A 249 10.98 16.90 -6.11
CA LEU A 249 11.44 16.56 -7.47
C LEU A 249 11.40 17.77 -8.41
N SER A 250 10.35 18.59 -8.32
CA SER A 250 10.22 19.83 -9.11
C SER A 250 11.34 20.82 -8.78
N MET A 251 11.66 21.01 -7.50
CA MET A 251 12.74 21.87 -7.04
C MET A 251 14.11 21.41 -7.53
N LEU A 252 14.37 20.10 -7.45
CA LEU A 252 15.62 19.51 -7.91
C LEU A 252 15.81 19.67 -9.43
N ARG A 253 14.77 19.36 -10.21
CA ARG A 253 14.82 19.57 -11.67
C ARG A 253 14.97 21.05 -12.03
N ALA A 254 14.30 21.95 -11.33
CA ALA A 254 14.44 23.39 -11.54
C ALA A 254 15.85 23.92 -11.21
N ALA A 255 16.58 23.25 -10.32
CA ALA A 255 17.99 23.53 -10.00
C ALA A 255 18.99 22.85 -10.95
N GLY A 256 18.51 22.13 -11.98
CA GLY A 256 19.36 21.47 -12.97
C GLY A 256 19.86 20.08 -12.56
N TYR A 257 19.35 19.50 -11.47
CA TYR A 257 19.65 18.10 -11.13
C TYR A 257 18.81 17.15 -11.99
N GLU A 258 19.42 16.06 -12.44
CA GLU A 258 18.75 14.92 -13.06
C GLU A 258 18.04 14.08 -11.98
N ALA A 259 16.98 14.64 -11.40
CA ALA A 259 16.19 13.97 -10.37
C ALA A 259 15.06 13.15 -10.99
N GLN A 260 14.91 11.90 -10.52
CA GLN A 260 13.86 10.97 -10.92
C GLN A 260 13.22 10.33 -9.69
N PRO A 261 11.95 9.91 -9.77
CA PRO A 261 11.34 9.10 -8.71
C PRO A 261 12.11 7.78 -8.59
N ALA A 262 12.58 7.47 -7.38
CA ALA A 262 13.25 6.19 -7.12
C ALA A 262 12.21 5.09 -6.89
N MET A 263 12.25 4.02 -7.69
CA MET A 263 11.58 2.76 -7.36
C MET A 263 12.52 1.91 -6.51
N LEU A 264 12.26 1.84 -5.20
CA LEU A 264 12.95 0.90 -4.33
C LEU A 264 12.38 -0.50 -4.57
N ARG A 265 13.20 -1.37 -5.16
CA ARG A 265 13.01 -2.82 -5.09
C ARG A 265 13.15 -3.21 -3.62
N ARG A 266 12.04 -3.53 -2.97
CA ARG A 266 12.06 -4.24 -1.68
C ARG A 266 12.00 -5.74 -1.95
#